data_AF-A0A091FLY6-F1
#
_entry.id   AF-A0A091FLY6-F1
#
_cell.length_a   1.000
_cell.length_b   1.000
_cell.length_c   1.000
_cell.angle_alpha   90.00
_cell.angle_beta   90.00
_cell.angle_gamma   90.00
#
_symmetry.space_group_name_H-M   'P 1'
#
loop_
_entity.id
_entity.type
_entity.pdbx_description
1 polymer ?
#
loop_
_entity_poly.entity_id
_entity_poly.type
_entity_poly.pdbx_seq_one_letter_code
_entity_poly.pdbx_strand_id
1 'polypeptide(L)'
;CSLQGTEMFSFVQPGRRVSREPCEKTQAITSYTNEGTQVTVEIHPKDSTPQLFKKLSSGKGFQRTEAPRPPGGKDLHAYPWDKSSLKSMPVDLQQFEKLDAYALKVNVKNSVEELVKALLKQARTDLEKVRAIWMWICHHIEYDVVGYHNKSQLSCKPIDVLQAGKSICEGYAGLFEQMCSIAGIQCMKLSGYSKGYGYKVGQTFTGDSDHAWNAVYLDERWHLLDSTWGSGSVDDSFTKFTFRYNEFYFLTHPALFINNHFPDNSNWQLLKPTLTLKDFESNMLHNSNFYMLGLLTAHPETAVIQTVNGKASVSVDCRSATLFTFKLKGTDEHGLMTLKKHGMKLEIYPQKTGSHKLQIFAKPSKASEEVYNCVLEYIVECKSVDKAMHFPKDLHQPVGPSWFTERQGFLRPSHPDPIIHTNDGRCSVTFTLGKDISVLSSLHCDNSSLTEDMRRQHIMQIHRGNQIELKIHLPHAGNFALKIYAKKKSDPGNYDYIFNYLITCLNTEVKWPAFPQSYSKWAEDYEILEPLSGLLPANRNVQFKLKMHGIAKVLVQAENAYPLTQSRGYWEGTCNTSGCREVFVMVHENANHSFYSHVLKYEVETQ
;
A
#
# COMPACT_ATOMS: atom_id res chain seq x y z
N CYS A 1 16.21 4.04 47.30
CA CYS A 1 17.31 4.58 48.12
C CYS A 1 18.16 5.49 47.22
N SER A 2 17.83 6.80 47.11
CA SER A 2 18.28 7.91 47.97
C SER A 2 19.82 8.04 47.94
N LEU A 3 20.47 9.12 47.47
CA LEU A 3 20.26 10.56 47.69
C LEU A 3 20.68 11.35 46.42
N GLN A 4 20.01 12.41 45.94
CA GLN A 4 19.67 13.75 46.46
C GLN A 4 20.78 14.83 46.40
N GLY A 5 20.48 15.90 45.64
CA GLY A 5 20.85 17.30 45.91
C GLY A 5 21.38 18.06 44.67
N THR A 6 20.99 19.31 44.36
CA THR A 6 19.93 20.23 44.81
C THR A 6 19.88 21.37 43.78
N GLU A 7 18.69 21.95 43.56
CA GLU A 7 18.36 23.09 42.69
C GLU A 7 18.88 24.46 43.16
N MET A 8 18.97 25.48 42.28
CA MET A 8 18.12 26.71 42.33
C MET A 8 18.49 27.84 41.32
N PHE A 9 17.47 28.23 40.54
CA PHE A 9 16.95 29.55 40.11
C PHE A 9 17.76 30.70 39.43
N SER A 10 17.23 31.05 38.24
CA SER A 10 16.98 32.34 37.53
C SER A 10 17.35 33.71 38.13
N PHE A 11 17.78 34.67 37.28
CA PHE A 11 16.99 35.81 36.76
C PHE A 11 17.81 36.74 35.80
N VAL A 12 17.11 37.70 35.18
CA VAL A 12 17.34 38.43 33.92
C VAL A 12 18.16 39.74 34.05
N GLN A 13 18.80 40.13 32.92
CA GLN A 13 19.38 41.41 32.40
C GLN A 13 18.86 42.78 32.95
N PRO A 14 19.44 44.01 32.66
CA PRO A 14 20.01 44.48 31.36
C PRO A 14 21.05 45.66 31.27
N GLY A 15 21.56 45.89 30.04
CA GLY A 15 21.95 47.21 29.45
C GLY A 15 23.46 47.57 29.47
N ARG A 16 24.07 48.34 28.56
CA ARG A 16 23.73 49.07 27.29
C ARG A 16 25.06 49.74 26.83
N ARG A 17 25.52 49.73 25.57
CA ARG A 17 25.46 50.84 24.57
C ARG A 17 26.40 50.51 23.36
N VAL A 18 25.94 50.43 22.09
CA VAL A 18 25.72 51.50 21.05
C VAL A 18 27.00 51.72 20.19
N SER A 19 27.04 51.86 18.85
CA SER A 19 26.10 51.78 17.71
C SER A 19 26.84 52.18 16.41
N ARG A 20 26.44 51.69 15.22
CA ARG A 20 25.90 52.47 14.06
C ARG A 20 25.92 51.68 12.73
N GLU A 21 24.77 51.72 12.05
CA GLU A 21 24.39 51.21 10.71
C GLU A 21 24.87 52.17 9.58
N PRO A 22 24.37 52.19 8.31
CA PRO A 22 23.40 51.31 7.57
C PRO A 22 23.76 51.02 6.08
N CYS A 23 22.95 50.23 5.33
CA CYS A 23 22.48 50.56 3.96
C CYS A 23 21.47 49.54 3.38
N GLU A 24 20.50 50.05 2.59
CA GLU A 24 19.39 49.39 1.90
C GLU A 24 19.71 48.72 0.53
N LYS A 25 18.83 47.79 0.12
CA LYS A 25 18.25 47.42 -1.22
C LYS A 25 19.08 47.56 -2.52
N THR A 26 18.95 46.59 -3.45
CA THR A 26 18.30 46.70 -4.81
C THR A 26 18.59 45.46 -5.70
N GLN A 27 17.75 45.27 -6.73
CA GLN A 27 17.61 44.21 -7.74
C GLN A 27 18.75 44.06 -8.79
N ALA A 28 18.59 43.01 -9.60
CA ALA A 28 19.37 42.47 -10.72
C ALA A 28 19.87 43.42 -11.84
N ILE A 29 20.98 43.04 -12.52
CA ILE A 29 21.14 42.80 -13.98
C ILE A 29 22.64 42.67 -14.42
N THR A 30 22.95 41.59 -15.17
CA THR A 30 24.01 41.28 -16.20
C THR A 30 25.53 41.49 -15.99
N SER A 31 26.34 40.48 -16.40
CA SER A 31 27.29 40.57 -17.55
C SER A 31 28.11 39.26 -17.79
N TYR A 32 28.31 38.92 -19.08
CA TYR A 32 29.30 37.96 -19.64
C TYR A 32 30.76 38.46 -19.42
N THR A 33 31.91 37.76 -19.54
CA THR A 33 32.42 36.67 -20.43
C THR A 33 33.65 35.93 -19.83
N ASN A 34 33.81 34.64 -20.21
CA ASN A 34 34.99 33.80 -20.53
C ASN A 34 36.35 33.85 -19.79
N GLU A 35 36.74 32.68 -19.28
CA GLU A 35 38.00 31.88 -19.48
C GLU A 35 37.92 30.74 -18.42
N GLY A 36 38.12 29.43 -18.61
CA GLY A 36 38.65 28.57 -19.66
C GLY A 36 39.31 27.38 -18.95
N THR A 37 38.74 26.16 -19.01
CA THR A 37 39.50 24.93 -18.70
C THR A 37 38.94 23.74 -19.49
N GLN A 38 39.86 23.07 -20.18
CA GLN A 38 39.65 22.14 -21.29
C GLN A 38 39.02 20.80 -20.88
N VAL A 39 38.09 20.32 -21.71
CA VAL A 39 37.71 18.91 -21.81
C VAL A 39 38.25 18.39 -23.14
N THR A 40 39.15 17.41 -23.08
CA THR A 40 39.64 16.68 -24.24
C THR A 40 38.56 15.69 -24.70
N VAL A 41 38.04 15.93 -25.90
CA VAL A 41 37.18 14.98 -26.63
C VAL A 41 37.99 14.53 -27.85
N GLU A 42 38.39 13.26 -27.87
CA GLU A 42 38.93 12.64 -29.08
C GLU A 42 37.77 12.19 -29.98
N ILE A 43 37.68 12.82 -31.15
CA ILE A 43 36.84 12.40 -32.27
C ILE A 43 37.76 11.78 -33.31
N HIS A 44 37.46 10.55 -33.74
CA HIS A 44 38.08 9.95 -34.92
C HIS A 44 37.05 9.76 -36.06
N PRO A 45 37.50 9.81 -37.34
CA PRO A 45 36.66 10.11 -38.49
C PRO A 45 35.91 8.89 -39.03
N LYS A 46 34.73 9.14 -39.63
CA LYS A 46 34.05 8.23 -40.55
C LYS A 46 34.72 8.29 -41.92
N ASP A 47 35.13 7.14 -42.44
CA ASP A 47 34.72 6.62 -43.76
C ASP A 47 35.58 5.40 -44.17
N SER A 48 34.94 4.26 -44.37
CA SER A 48 35.23 3.34 -45.48
C SER A 48 34.23 2.17 -45.52
N THR A 49 33.78 1.87 -46.74
CA THR A 49 32.81 0.86 -47.18
C THR A 49 33.23 -0.61 -46.92
N PRO A 50 32.28 -1.57 -46.96
CA PRO A 50 32.45 -2.89 -46.36
C PRO A 50 33.23 -3.85 -47.27
N GLN A 51 34.23 -4.54 -46.72
CA GLN A 51 34.82 -5.71 -47.38
C GLN A 51 34.42 -7.00 -46.67
N LEU A 52 33.65 -7.78 -47.41
CA LEU A 52 33.35 -9.19 -47.19
C LEU A 52 34.65 -10.00 -47.28
N PHE A 53 35.12 -10.58 -46.18
CA PHE A 53 36.00 -11.75 -46.24
C PHE A 53 35.50 -12.84 -45.29
N LYS A 54 34.80 -13.81 -45.89
CA LYS A 54 34.66 -15.16 -45.35
C LYS A 54 36.06 -15.73 -45.11
N LYS A 55 36.37 -16.10 -43.87
CA LYS A 55 37.33 -17.18 -43.60
C LYS A 55 36.57 -18.28 -42.86
N LEU A 56 36.18 -19.30 -43.62
CA LEU A 56 35.89 -20.61 -43.07
C LEU A 56 37.19 -21.13 -42.45
N SER A 57 37.17 -21.42 -41.15
CA SER A 57 38.02 -22.46 -40.58
C SER A 57 37.14 -23.49 -39.89
N SER A 58 36.87 -24.57 -40.61
CA SER A 58 36.31 -25.79 -40.07
C SER A 58 37.27 -26.39 -39.04
N GLY A 59 36.69 -26.87 -37.93
CA GLY A 59 37.35 -27.78 -37.00
C GLY A 59 37.96 -27.09 -35.78
N LYS A 60 37.25 -27.18 -34.64
CA LYS A 60 37.84 -27.35 -33.32
C LYS A 60 36.78 -27.90 -32.38
N GLY A 61 37.05 -29.09 -31.84
CA GLY A 61 36.27 -29.71 -30.77
C GLY A 61 36.24 -28.83 -29.53
N PHE A 62 35.31 -29.16 -28.62
CA PHE A 62 35.15 -28.61 -27.26
C PHE A 62 36.42 -27.87 -26.77
N GLN A 63 36.44 -26.54 -26.95
CA GLN A 63 37.45 -25.70 -26.32
C GLN A 63 37.29 -25.85 -24.81
N ARG A 64 38.38 -26.16 -24.11
CA ARG A 64 38.45 -26.04 -22.65
C ARG A 64 37.98 -24.63 -22.28
N THR A 65 36.87 -24.54 -21.58
CA THR A 65 36.42 -23.32 -20.92
C THR A 65 37.53 -22.86 -19.98
N GLU A 66 38.01 -21.63 -20.16
CA GLU A 66 38.87 -20.99 -19.16
C GLU A 66 38.11 -20.97 -17.83
N ALA A 67 38.83 -21.22 -16.73
CA ALA A 67 38.23 -21.18 -15.40
C ALA A 67 37.56 -19.81 -15.18
N PRO A 68 36.37 -19.76 -14.56
CA PRO A 68 35.67 -18.49 -14.38
C PRO A 68 36.53 -17.52 -13.56
N ARG A 69 36.61 -16.25 -14.01
CA ARG A 69 37.36 -15.21 -13.30
C ARG A 69 36.52 -14.58 -12.18
N PRO A 70 37.10 -14.23 -11.02
CA PRO A 70 36.39 -13.39 -10.05
C PRO A 70 36.12 -11.99 -10.64
N PRO A 71 35.08 -11.27 -10.15
CA PRO A 71 34.79 -9.92 -10.59
C PRO A 71 35.91 -8.95 -10.22
N GLY A 72 36.27 -8.09 -11.17
CA GLY A 72 37.24 -7.01 -11.00
C GLY A 72 36.58 -5.64 -10.87
N GLY A 73 37.38 -4.58 -10.72
CA GLY A 73 36.88 -3.23 -10.47
C GLY A 73 35.90 -2.67 -11.54
N LYS A 74 36.01 -3.13 -12.80
CA LYS A 74 35.08 -2.75 -13.88
C LYS A 74 33.69 -3.35 -13.70
N ASP A 75 33.60 -4.57 -13.17
CA ASP A 75 32.34 -5.29 -13.00
C ASP A 75 31.46 -4.62 -11.91
N LEU A 76 32.07 -3.98 -10.91
CA LEU A 76 31.37 -3.27 -9.82
C LEU A 76 30.61 -2.00 -10.28
N HIS A 77 30.93 -1.47 -11.46
CA HIS A 77 30.30 -0.27 -12.05
C HIS A 77 29.29 -0.61 -13.15
N ALA A 78 29.10 -1.90 -13.43
CA ALA A 78 28.36 -2.36 -14.60
C ALA A 78 26.84 -2.22 -14.49
N TYR A 79 26.33 -1.93 -13.28
CA TYR A 79 24.91 -1.97 -12.93
C TYR A 79 24.43 -0.69 -12.24
N PRO A 80 24.28 0.43 -12.99
CA PRO A 80 23.65 1.62 -12.45
C PRO A 80 22.17 1.34 -12.10
N TRP A 81 21.75 1.70 -10.88
CA TRP A 81 20.38 1.49 -10.44
C TRP A 81 19.50 2.71 -10.71
N ASP A 82 18.79 2.71 -11.84
CA ASP A 82 17.84 3.75 -12.25
C ASP A 82 16.37 3.40 -11.94
N LYS A 83 16.14 2.23 -11.30
CA LYS A 83 14.81 1.67 -10.98
C LYS A 83 13.96 1.35 -12.23
N SER A 84 14.51 1.30 -13.44
CA SER A 84 13.74 1.05 -14.67
C SER A 84 13.39 -0.42 -14.88
N SER A 85 14.30 -1.33 -14.51
CA SER A 85 14.21 -2.77 -14.73
C SER A 85 14.52 -3.54 -13.46
N LEU A 86 13.83 -4.66 -13.21
CA LEU A 86 14.20 -5.57 -12.12
C LEU A 86 15.41 -6.46 -12.49
N LYS A 87 15.82 -6.45 -13.75
CA LYS A 87 16.84 -7.31 -14.33
C LYS A 87 18.12 -6.54 -14.59
N SER A 88 19.24 -7.22 -14.43
CA SER A 88 20.59 -6.71 -14.69
C SER A 88 20.91 -6.55 -16.18
N MET A 89 20.10 -7.14 -17.06
CA MET A 89 20.15 -6.95 -18.51
C MET A 89 18.72 -6.96 -19.10
N PRO A 90 18.51 -6.46 -20.32
CA PRO A 90 17.23 -6.56 -21.01
C PRO A 90 16.80 -8.03 -21.15
N VAL A 91 15.61 -8.34 -20.67
CA VAL A 91 15.00 -9.68 -20.78
C VAL A 91 13.55 -9.49 -21.23
N ASP A 92 13.21 -10.07 -22.37
CA ASP A 92 11.85 -10.14 -22.87
C ASP A 92 11.31 -11.56 -22.70
N LEU A 93 10.45 -11.76 -21.71
CA LEU A 93 9.91 -13.07 -21.36
C LEU A 93 9.06 -13.68 -22.48
N GLN A 94 8.45 -12.87 -23.35
CA GLN A 94 7.65 -13.37 -24.47
C GLN A 94 8.50 -14.15 -25.47
N GLN A 95 9.78 -13.78 -25.62
CA GLN A 95 10.71 -14.47 -26.52
C GLN A 95 11.09 -15.86 -25.98
N PHE A 96 10.97 -16.10 -24.67
CA PHE A 96 11.31 -17.37 -24.06
C PHE A 96 10.15 -18.36 -23.96
N GLU A 97 8.89 -17.98 -24.24
CA GLU A 97 7.72 -18.86 -24.04
C GLU A 97 7.88 -20.27 -24.65
N LYS A 98 8.37 -20.34 -25.90
CA LYS A 98 8.60 -21.63 -26.58
C LYS A 98 9.74 -22.43 -25.96
N LEU A 99 10.81 -21.76 -25.57
CA LEU A 99 11.98 -22.37 -24.96
C LEU A 99 11.64 -22.90 -23.55
N ASP A 100 10.94 -22.09 -22.76
CA ASP A 100 10.45 -22.44 -21.43
C ASP A 100 9.52 -23.66 -21.52
N ALA A 101 8.52 -23.63 -22.41
CA ALA A 101 7.61 -24.76 -22.63
C ALA A 101 8.33 -26.03 -23.11
N TYR A 102 9.45 -25.89 -23.82
CA TYR A 102 10.29 -27.02 -24.20
C TYR A 102 11.10 -27.55 -23.01
N ALA A 103 11.79 -26.67 -22.29
CA ALA A 103 12.60 -27.02 -21.12
C ALA A 103 11.78 -27.75 -20.07
N LEU A 104 10.55 -27.31 -19.81
CA LEU A 104 9.60 -27.96 -18.89
C LEU A 104 9.28 -29.42 -19.24
N LYS A 105 9.42 -29.82 -20.52
CA LYS A 105 9.08 -31.18 -20.99
C LYS A 105 10.30 -32.10 -21.07
N VAL A 106 11.51 -31.57 -20.94
CA VAL A 106 12.73 -32.38 -21.02
C VAL A 106 12.81 -33.27 -19.79
N ASN A 107 12.76 -34.59 -19.98
CA ASN A 107 12.84 -35.57 -18.91
C ASN A 107 14.05 -36.49 -19.12
N VAL A 108 15.21 -36.05 -18.63
CA VAL A 108 16.46 -36.82 -18.66
C VAL A 108 17.03 -36.82 -17.24
N LYS A 109 17.20 -38.01 -16.63
CA LYS A 109 17.67 -38.15 -15.24
C LYS A 109 18.96 -38.95 -15.08
N ASN A 110 19.48 -39.54 -16.17
CA ASN A 110 20.56 -40.52 -16.09
C ASN A 110 21.96 -39.88 -16.10
N SER A 111 22.10 -38.71 -16.70
CA SER A 111 23.35 -37.96 -16.82
C SER A 111 23.06 -36.47 -16.95
N VAL A 112 23.86 -35.65 -16.27
CA VAL A 112 23.77 -34.19 -16.33
C VAL A 112 24.13 -33.71 -17.74
N GLU A 113 25.11 -34.34 -18.39
CA GLU A 113 25.56 -34.04 -19.74
C GLU A 113 24.45 -34.27 -20.77
N GLU A 114 23.75 -35.41 -20.70
CA GLU A 114 22.64 -35.72 -21.62
C GLU A 114 21.44 -34.79 -21.39
N LEU A 115 21.16 -34.42 -20.14
CA LEU A 115 20.15 -33.42 -19.83
C LEU A 115 20.49 -32.07 -20.47
N VAL A 116 21.71 -31.58 -20.28
CA VAL A 116 22.16 -30.31 -20.88
C VAL A 116 22.06 -30.39 -22.41
N LYS A 117 22.60 -31.44 -23.04
CA LYS A 117 22.48 -31.63 -24.50
C LYS A 117 21.04 -31.60 -24.98
N ALA A 118 20.10 -32.18 -24.22
CA ALA A 118 18.68 -32.15 -24.56
C ALA A 118 18.11 -30.73 -24.46
N LEU A 119 18.35 -30.02 -23.36
CA LEU A 119 17.90 -28.63 -23.15
C LEU A 119 18.43 -27.68 -24.23
N LEU A 120 19.69 -27.83 -24.62
CA LEU A 120 20.33 -26.93 -25.57
C LEU A 120 19.86 -27.11 -27.03
N LYS A 121 19.04 -28.12 -27.36
CA LYS A 121 18.53 -28.33 -28.73
C LYS A 121 17.74 -27.14 -29.27
N GLN A 122 17.06 -26.40 -28.39
CA GLN A 122 16.25 -25.23 -28.75
C GLN A 122 16.90 -23.90 -28.36
N ALA A 123 18.04 -23.92 -27.64
CA ALA A 123 18.76 -22.71 -27.24
C ALA A 123 19.85 -22.35 -28.27
N ARG A 124 19.89 -21.10 -28.70
CA ARG A 124 20.82 -20.58 -29.72
C ARG A 124 21.83 -19.59 -29.13
N THR A 125 21.40 -18.78 -28.18
CA THR A 125 22.24 -17.79 -27.50
C THR A 125 22.64 -18.26 -26.11
N ASP A 126 23.70 -17.66 -25.54
CA ASP A 126 24.14 -17.99 -24.17
C ASP A 126 23.06 -17.67 -23.13
N LEU A 127 22.32 -16.57 -23.33
CA LEU A 127 21.15 -16.22 -22.50
C LEU A 127 20.06 -17.30 -22.58
N GLU A 128 19.74 -17.82 -23.78
CA GLU A 128 18.78 -18.91 -23.94
C GLU A 128 19.27 -20.22 -23.29
N LYS A 129 20.58 -20.53 -23.36
CA LYS A 129 21.13 -21.71 -22.68
C LYS A 129 20.93 -21.61 -21.17
N VAL A 130 21.28 -20.46 -20.59
CA VAL A 130 21.08 -20.16 -19.16
C VAL A 130 19.60 -20.23 -18.79
N ARG A 131 18.71 -19.65 -19.62
CA ARG A 131 17.25 -19.70 -19.41
C ARG A 131 16.72 -21.13 -19.40
N ALA A 132 17.12 -21.96 -20.37
CA ALA A 132 16.64 -23.35 -20.46
C ALA A 132 17.08 -24.18 -19.24
N ILE A 133 18.33 -24.03 -18.81
CA ILE A 133 18.88 -24.69 -17.60
C ILE A 133 18.13 -24.24 -16.35
N TRP A 134 17.99 -22.92 -16.17
CA TRP A 134 17.26 -22.32 -15.06
C TRP A 134 15.83 -22.83 -14.96
N MET A 135 15.08 -22.73 -16.07
CA MET A 135 13.67 -23.13 -16.12
C MET A 135 13.48 -24.61 -15.81
N TRP A 136 14.38 -25.46 -16.31
CA TRP A 136 14.33 -26.87 -16.00
C TRP A 136 14.52 -27.12 -14.50
N ILE A 137 15.57 -26.55 -13.88
CA ILE A 137 15.83 -26.72 -12.46
C ILE A 137 14.64 -26.24 -11.62
N CYS A 138 14.09 -25.06 -11.93
CA CYS A 138 13.01 -24.45 -11.15
C CYS A 138 11.71 -25.26 -11.10
N HIS A 139 11.54 -26.23 -12.01
CA HIS A 139 10.32 -27.03 -12.12
C HIS A 139 10.54 -28.53 -11.87
N HIS A 140 11.79 -28.98 -11.69
CA HIS A 140 12.11 -30.40 -11.56
C HIS A 140 12.87 -30.75 -10.29
N ILE A 141 13.48 -29.77 -9.62
CA ILE A 141 14.17 -29.99 -8.36
C ILE A 141 13.30 -29.42 -7.24
N GLU A 142 12.98 -30.25 -6.26
CA GLU A 142 12.26 -29.88 -5.03
C GLU A 142 13.23 -29.49 -3.92
N TYR A 143 12.80 -28.63 -3.00
CA TYR A 143 13.60 -28.35 -1.81
C TYR A 143 13.50 -29.49 -0.80
N ASP A 144 14.62 -30.12 -0.46
CA ASP A 144 14.68 -31.26 0.46
C ASP A 144 14.62 -30.80 1.92
N VAL A 145 13.41 -30.50 2.39
CA VAL A 145 13.12 -30.10 3.77
C VAL A 145 13.61 -31.15 4.78
N VAL A 146 13.50 -32.45 4.45
CA VAL A 146 13.94 -33.54 5.32
C VAL A 146 15.48 -33.59 5.38
N GLY A 147 16.14 -33.52 4.23
CA GLY A 147 17.60 -33.47 4.13
C GLY A 147 18.21 -32.23 4.78
N TYR A 148 17.49 -31.10 4.78
CA TYR A 148 17.87 -29.90 5.51
C TYR A 148 17.95 -30.13 7.02
N HIS A 149 16.93 -30.78 7.60
CA HIS A 149 16.91 -31.11 9.03
C HIS A 149 17.85 -32.26 9.40
N ASN A 150 18.11 -33.19 8.48
CA ASN A 150 19.02 -34.32 8.68
C ASN A 150 20.10 -34.40 7.60
N LYS A 151 21.16 -33.60 7.79
CA LYS A 151 22.28 -33.48 6.84
C LYS A 151 23.02 -34.79 6.55
N SER A 152 22.90 -35.81 7.42
CA SER A 152 23.61 -37.10 7.23
C SER A 152 23.15 -37.89 5.99
N GLN A 153 21.93 -37.61 5.48
CA GLN A 153 21.36 -38.28 4.31
C GLN A 153 21.37 -37.39 3.05
N LEU A 154 21.90 -36.18 3.16
CA LEU A 154 21.87 -35.19 2.10
C LEU A 154 23.10 -35.33 1.20
N SER A 155 22.88 -35.53 -0.10
CA SER A 155 23.91 -35.34 -1.13
C SER A 155 23.61 -34.09 -1.94
N CYS A 156 24.65 -33.27 -2.15
CA CYS A 156 24.59 -32.08 -3.02
C CYS A 156 25.39 -32.29 -4.31
N LYS A 157 25.82 -33.53 -4.62
CA LYS A 157 26.50 -33.82 -5.90
C LYS A 157 25.51 -33.67 -7.06
N PRO A 158 25.86 -32.99 -8.17
CA PRO A 158 24.92 -32.72 -9.27
C PRO A 158 24.15 -33.95 -9.79
N ILE A 159 24.82 -35.09 -9.94
CA ILE A 159 24.17 -36.33 -10.41
C ILE A 159 23.15 -36.88 -9.40
N ASP A 160 23.45 -36.81 -8.10
CA ASP A 160 22.55 -37.29 -7.05
C ASP A 160 21.32 -36.38 -6.97
N VAL A 161 21.51 -35.05 -7.10
CA VAL A 161 20.42 -34.06 -7.15
C VAL A 161 19.51 -34.31 -8.35
N LEU A 162 20.10 -34.53 -9.54
CA LEU A 162 19.36 -34.84 -10.76
C LEU A 162 18.52 -36.11 -10.61
N GLN A 163 19.10 -37.18 -10.08
CA GLN A 163 18.42 -38.46 -9.91
C GLN A 163 17.31 -38.40 -8.86
N ALA A 164 17.58 -37.75 -7.71
CA ALA A 164 16.62 -37.60 -6.63
C ALA A 164 15.49 -36.61 -6.97
N GLY A 165 15.76 -35.64 -7.86
CA GLY A 165 14.84 -34.54 -8.15
C GLY A 165 14.63 -33.60 -6.96
N LYS A 166 15.57 -33.58 -6.00
CA LYS A 166 15.50 -32.73 -4.81
C LYS A 166 16.87 -32.47 -4.18
N SER A 167 17.04 -31.30 -3.55
CA SER A 167 18.22 -30.97 -2.74
C SER A 167 17.98 -29.71 -1.89
N ILE A 168 19.02 -29.20 -1.22
CA ILE A 168 19.03 -27.87 -0.61
C ILE A 168 19.78 -26.86 -1.49
N CYS A 169 19.83 -25.58 -1.11
CA CYS A 169 20.44 -24.50 -1.87
C CYS A 169 21.82 -24.83 -2.48
N GLU A 170 22.69 -25.47 -1.70
CA GLU A 170 24.00 -25.93 -2.15
C GLU A 170 23.94 -26.86 -3.37
N GLY A 171 23.01 -27.82 -3.38
CA GLY A 171 22.83 -28.76 -4.49
C GLY A 171 22.16 -28.14 -5.71
N TYR A 172 21.23 -27.20 -5.52
CA TYR A 172 20.67 -26.41 -6.62
C TYR A 172 21.76 -25.60 -7.33
N ALA A 173 22.53 -24.85 -6.55
CA ALA A 173 23.56 -23.97 -7.08
C ALA A 173 24.71 -24.76 -7.73
N GLY A 174 25.09 -25.90 -7.14
CA GLY A 174 26.08 -26.82 -7.71
C GLY A 174 25.61 -27.51 -9.00
N LEU A 175 24.35 -27.97 -9.06
CA LEU A 175 23.79 -28.54 -10.29
C LEU A 175 23.74 -27.49 -11.41
N PHE A 176 23.29 -26.28 -11.09
CA PHE A 176 23.23 -25.18 -12.05
C PHE A 176 24.62 -24.83 -12.59
N GLU A 177 25.63 -24.73 -11.73
CA GLU A 177 27.02 -24.47 -12.12
C GLU A 177 27.57 -25.57 -13.05
N GLN A 178 27.36 -26.84 -12.70
CA GLN A 178 27.79 -27.98 -13.54
C GLN A 178 27.11 -27.96 -14.91
N MET A 179 25.80 -27.68 -14.95
CA MET A 179 25.05 -27.58 -16.21
C MET A 179 25.54 -26.42 -17.09
N CYS A 180 25.85 -25.27 -16.49
CA CYS A 180 26.44 -24.13 -17.20
C CYS A 180 27.82 -24.45 -17.75
N SER A 181 28.68 -25.12 -16.95
CA SER A 181 30.01 -25.55 -17.39
C SER A 181 29.94 -26.46 -18.63
N ILE A 182 29.04 -27.45 -18.63
CA ILE A 182 28.79 -28.33 -19.79
C ILE A 182 28.28 -27.53 -21.00
N ALA A 183 27.46 -26.50 -20.77
CA ALA A 183 26.93 -25.62 -21.81
C ALA A 183 27.95 -24.59 -22.34
N GLY A 184 29.16 -24.55 -21.78
CA GLY A 184 30.20 -23.58 -22.13
C GLY A 184 29.97 -22.18 -21.55
N ILE A 185 29.13 -22.06 -20.53
CA ILE A 185 28.81 -20.79 -19.85
C ILE A 185 29.66 -20.66 -18.58
N GLN A 186 30.33 -19.52 -18.42
CA GLN A 186 31.03 -19.23 -17.17
C GLN A 186 30.00 -18.98 -16.07
N CYS A 187 30.08 -19.78 -15.02
CA CYS A 187 29.21 -19.72 -13.86
C CYS A 187 30.04 -19.90 -12.60
N MET A 188 29.65 -19.22 -11.53
CA MET A 188 30.24 -19.33 -10.21
C MET A 188 29.15 -19.60 -9.19
N LYS A 189 29.29 -20.66 -8.40
CA LYS A 189 28.54 -20.86 -7.17
C LYS A 189 29.06 -19.91 -6.08
N LEU A 190 28.14 -19.22 -5.43
CA LEU A 190 28.39 -18.25 -4.38
C LEU A 190 27.76 -18.74 -3.08
N SER A 191 28.35 -18.33 -1.97
CA SER A 191 27.85 -18.58 -0.62
C SER A 191 27.74 -17.26 0.14
N GLY A 192 26.81 -17.20 1.10
CA GLY A 192 26.66 -16.06 1.98
C GLY A 192 25.46 -16.16 2.90
N TYR A 193 25.10 -15.03 3.49
CA TYR A 193 23.91 -14.90 4.34
C TYR A 193 22.68 -14.52 3.53
N SER A 194 21.52 -14.98 3.99
CA SER A 194 20.25 -14.68 3.36
C SER A 194 19.20 -14.19 4.35
N LYS A 195 18.38 -13.22 3.93
CA LYS A 195 17.13 -12.88 4.64
C LYS A 195 15.99 -13.74 4.12
N GLY A 196 16.22 -15.04 4.13
CA GLY A 196 15.36 -16.05 3.51
C GLY A 196 14.49 -16.80 4.50
N TYR A 197 14.31 -18.10 4.24
CA TYR A 197 13.54 -18.99 5.11
C TYR A 197 14.11 -19.04 6.52
N GLY A 198 13.28 -18.74 7.52
CA GLY A 198 13.67 -18.71 8.93
C GLY A 198 14.27 -17.38 9.41
N TYR A 199 14.54 -16.42 8.52
CA TYR A 199 14.98 -15.08 8.93
C TYR A 199 13.93 -14.40 9.81
N LYS A 200 14.40 -13.79 10.90
CA LYS A 200 13.58 -12.94 11.76
C LYS A 200 13.98 -11.49 11.57
N VAL A 201 12.99 -10.60 11.46
CA VAL A 201 13.24 -9.16 11.34
C VAL A 201 14.11 -8.67 12.50
N GLY A 202 15.22 -7.99 12.16
CA GLY A 202 16.21 -7.49 13.13
C GLY A 202 17.25 -8.51 13.58
N GLN A 203 17.25 -9.74 13.02
CA GLN A 203 18.29 -10.73 13.27
C GLN A 203 19.65 -10.27 12.71
N THR A 204 20.71 -10.53 13.48
CA THR A 204 22.11 -10.42 13.07
C THR A 204 22.63 -11.76 12.59
N PHE A 205 23.62 -11.74 11.68
CA PHE A 205 24.22 -12.94 11.10
C PHE A 205 25.60 -13.19 11.71
N THR A 206 25.85 -14.43 12.13
CA THR A 206 27.14 -14.87 12.67
C THR A 206 27.41 -16.32 12.26
N GLY A 207 28.68 -16.69 12.17
CA GLY A 207 29.08 -18.06 11.83
C GLY A 207 29.07 -18.34 10.33
N ASP A 208 28.81 -19.60 9.97
CA ASP A 208 28.86 -20.06 8.59
C ASP A 208 27.70 -19.53 7.74
N SER A 209 27.95 -19.40 6.45
CA SER A 209 26.98 -18.99 5.43
C SER A 209 25.75 -19.92 5.42
N ASP A 210 24.55 -19.34 5.31
CA ASP A 210 23.28 -20.08 5.39
C ASP A 210 22.62 -20.34 4.03
N HIS A 211 23.19 -19.79 2.94
CA HIS A 211 22.62 -19.90 1.61
C HIS A 211 23.66 -19.96 0.50
N ALA A 212 23.25 -20.52 -0.64
CA ALA A 212 24.08 -20.65 -1.85
C ALA A 212 23.27 -20.35 -3.11
N TRP A 213 23.88 -19.62 -4.04
CA TRP A 213 23.28 -19.18 -5.31
C TRP A 213 24.35 -19.08 -6.40
N ASN A 214 24.04 -18.50 -7.57
CA ASN A 214 25.01 -18.41 -8.67
C ASN A 214 25.17 -17.00 -9.25
N ALA A 215 26.32 -16.78 -9.87
CA ALA A 215 26.55 -15.73 -10.84
C ALA A 215 26.92 -16.34 -12.20
N VAL A 216 26.39 -15.79 -13.29
CA VAL A 216 26.70 -16.21 -14.67
C VAL A 216 27.28 -15.06 -15.48
N TYR A 217 28.24 -15.35 -16.36
CA TYR A 217 28.83 -14.34 -17.23
C TYR A 217 28.12 -14.33 -18.58
N LEU A 218 27.42 -13.23 -18.89
CA LEU A 218 26.68 -13.02 -20.13
C LEU A 218 26.95 -11.59 -20.62
N ASP A 219 27.05 -11.38 -21.93
CA ASP A 219 27.28 -10.07 -22.54
C ASP A 219 28.37 -9.24 -21.82
N GLU A 220 29.52 -9.89 -21.59
CA GLU A 220 30.72 -9.34 -20.94
C GLU A 220 30.52 -8.88 -19.48
N ARG A 221 29.48 -9.34 -18.78
CA ARG A 221 29.19 -8.95 -17.40
C ARG A 221 28.69 -10.12 -16.55
N TRP A 222 28.85 -10.00 -15.23
CA TRP A 222 28.38 -10.99 -14.25
C TRP A 222 26.95 -10.69 -13.82
N HIS A 223 26.04 -11.67 -13.89
CA HIS A 223 24.63 -11.54 -13.54
C HIS A 223 24.26 -12.52 -12.42
N LEU A 224 23.48 -12.06 -11.43
CA LEU A 224 23.10 -12.85 -10.24
C LEU A 224 21.78 -13.59 -10.45
N LEU A 225 21.71 -14.84 -10.00
CA LEU A 225 20.49 -15.65 -10.01
C LEU A 225 20.45 -16.66 -8.86
N ASP A 226 19.25 -17.05 -8.44
CA ASP A 226 19.03 -18.07 -7.39
C ASP A 226 17.95 -19.09 -7.76
N SER A 227 18.38 -20.26 -8.22
CA SER A 227 17.49 -21.30 -8.71
C SER A 227 16.65 -21.93 -7.60
N THR A 228 17.09 -21.83 -6.35
CA THR A 228 16.38 -22.36 -5.18
C THR A 228 15.12 -21.54 -4.90
N TRP A 229 15.28 -20.21 -4.81
CA TRP A 229 14.16 -19.30 -4.58
C TRP A 229 13.35 -19.02 -5.85
N GLY A 230 13.93 -19.30 -7.03
CA GLY A 230 13.23 -19.36 -8.30
C GLY A 230 12.24 -20.53 -8.41
N SER A 231 12.49 -21.65 -7.74
CA SER A 231 11.64 -22.86 -7.82
C SER A 231 10.34 -22.76 -7.03
N GLY A 232 10.38 -22.17 -5.83
CA GLY A 232 9.24 -22.23 -4.92
C GLY A 232 9.54 -21.79 -3.51
N SER A 233 8.64 -22.15 -2.59
CA SER A 233 8.70 -21.75 -1.19
C SER A 233 8.44 -22.89 -0.23
N VAL A 234 9.06 -22.83 0.95
CA VAL A 234 8.69 -23.66 2.09
C VAL A 234 7.67 -22.94 2.98
N ASP A 235 6.83 -23.70 3.67
CA ASP A 235 5.88 -23.18 4.65
C ASP A 235 6.58 -22.62 5.90
N ASP A 236 5.84 -21.81 6.69
CA ASP A 236 6.36 -21.15 7.89
C ASP A 236 6.91 -22.14 8.94
N SER A 237 6.38 -23.37 8.98
CA SER A 237 6.84 -24.44 9.86
C SER A 237 8.07 -25.19 9.33
N PHE A 238 8.54 -24.87 8.13
CA PHE A 238 9.66 -25.54 7.46
C PHE A 238 9.46 -27.06 7.42
N THR A 239 8.28 -27.47 6.98
CA THR A 239 7.82 -28.87 6.90
C THR A 239 7.50 -29.30 5.48
N LYS A 240 7.14 -28.37 4.59
CA LYS A 240 6.70 -28.69 3.23
C LYS A 240 7.20 -27.66 2.23
N PHE A 241 7.81 -28.14 1.15
CA PHE A 241 8.09 -27.36 -0.05
C PHE A 241 6.89 -27.35 -1.00
N THR A 242 6.65 -26.22 -1.66
CA THR A 242 5.67 -26.07 -2.73
C THR A 242 6.32 -25.36 -3.90
N PHE A 243 6.26 -25.98 -5.09
CA PHE A 243 6.65 -25.32 -6.33
C PHE A 243 5.83 -24.05 -6.55
N ARG A 244 6.54 -22.94 -6.71
CA ARG A 244 5.95 -21.63 -6.94
C ARG A 244 6.97 -20.80 -7.71
N TYR A 245 6.97 -21.00 -9.03
CA TYR A 245 7.91 -20.35 -9.93
C TYR A 245 8.01 -18.84 -9.65
N ASN A 246 9.23 -18.35 -9.45
CA ASN A 246 9.49 -16.96 -9.15
C ASN A 246 10.51 -16.36 -10.11
N GLU A 247 10.00 -15.73 -11.16
CA GLU A 247 10.82 -15.05 -12.17
C GLU A 247 11.75 -14.00 -11.57
N PHE A 248 11.43 -13.39 -10.42
CA PHE A 248 12.25 -12.33 -9.82
C PHE A 248 13.72 -12.73 -9.75
N TYR A 249 14.01 -13.96 -9.32
CA TYR A 249 15.36 -14.46 -9.06
C TYR A 249 16.19 -14.82 -10.30
N PHE A 250 15.65 -14.72 -11.51
CA PHE A 250 16.41 -14.90 -12.74
C PHE A 250 17.11 -13.59 -13.15
N LEU A 251 18.44 -13.53 -13.15
CA LEU A 251 19.23 -12.35 -13.59
C LEU A 251 18.84 -11.03 -12.89
N THR A 252 18.49 -11.11 -11.61
CA THR A 252 18.05 -9.98 -10.78
C THR A 252 19.09 -8.87 -10.76
N HIS A 253 18.66 -7.62 -10.81
CA HIS A 253 19.56 -6.48 -10.66
C HIS A 253 20.27 -6.52 -9.28
N PRO A 254 21.59 -6.33 -9.19
CA PRO A 254 22.33 -6.44 -7.92
C PRO A 254 21.80 -5.54 -6.79
N ALA A 255 21.39 -4.32 -7.13
CA ALA A 255 20.78 -3.37 -6.17
C ALA A 255 19.48 -3.89 -5.53
N LEU A 256 18.81 -4.86 -6.16
CA LEU A 256 17.65 -5.54 -5.60
C LEU A 256 18.04 -6.83 -4.89
N PHE A 257 18.92 -7.62 -5.51
CA PHE A 257 19.36 -8.93 -5.01
C PHE A 257 20.05 -8.83 -3.64
N ILE A 258 20.81 -7.76 -3.39
CA ILE A 258 21.49 -7.51 -2.10
C ILE A 258 20.52 -7.33 -0.92
N ASN A 259 19.22 -7.08 -1.15
CA ASN A 259 18.25 -6.92 -0.06
C ASN A 259 18.03 -8.23 0.72
N ASN A 260 18.30 -9.37 0.10
CA ASN A 260 18.10 -10.68 0.71
C ASN A 260 19.25 -11.68 0.47
N HIS A 261 20.30 -11.30 -0.26
CA HIS A 261 21.51 -12.12 -0.47
C HIS A 261 22.77 -11.31 -0.19
N PHE A 262 23.49 -11.62 0.88
CA PHE A 262 24.75 -11.00 1.24
C PHE A 262 25.91 -11.98 1.05
N PRO A 263 26.73 -11.84 -0.01
CA PRO A 263 27.81 -12.79 -0.31
C PRO A 263 28.97 -12.68 0.68
N ASP A 264 29.64 -13.81 0.94
CA ASP A 264 30.85 -13.88 1.77
C ASP A 264 31.98 -12.99 1.23
N ASN A 265 32.12 -12.96 -0.10
CA ASN A 265 33.03 -12.08 -0.79
C ASN A 265 32.27 -10.88 -1.36
N SER A 266 32.58 -9.69 -0.82
CA SER A 266 31.90 -8.43 -1.13
C SER A 266 31.96 -8.03 -2.61
N ASN A 267 32.94 -8.53 -3.38
CA ASN A 267 33.00 -8.23 -4.82
C ASN A 267 31.81 -8.84 -5.58
N TRP A 268 31.21 -9.91 -5.07
CA TRP A 268 30.01 -10.52 -5.66
C TRP A 268 28.71 -9.79 -5.34
N GLN A 269 28.76 -8.71 -4.55
CA GLN A 269 27.63 -7.79 -4.48
C GLN A 269 27.40 -7.09 -5.82
N LEU A 270 28.45 -6.93 -6.65
CA LEU A 270 28.40 -6.21 -7.93
C LEU A 270 27.85 -4.78 -7.79
N LEU A 271 28.17 -4.14 -6.65
CA LEU A 271 27.72 -2.81 -6.26
C LEU A 271 28.90 -1.90 -5.93
N LYS A 272 28.69 -0.60 -6.10
CA LYS A 272 29.61 0.44 -5.63
C LYS A 272 28.85 1.67 -5.11
N PRO A 273 29.04 2.07 -3.83
CA PRO A 273 29.80 1.33 -2.80
C PRO A 273 29.13 -0.02 -2.47
N THR A 274 29.93 -0.98 -2.01
CA THR A 274 29.41 -2.23 -1.43
C THR A 274 28.74 -1.94 -0.09
N LEU A 275 27.70 -2.70 0.22
CA LEU A 275 26.99 -2.67 1.49
C LEU A 275 27.81 -3.40 2.56
N THR A 276 27.84 -2.88 3.79
CA THR A 276 28.42 -3.61 4.93
C THR A 276 27.43 -4.63 5.49
N LEU A 277 27.90 -5.62 6.25
CA LEU A 277 27.01 -6.59 6.90
C LEU A 277 26.04 -5.90 7.87
N LYS A 278 26.52 -4.88 8.60
CA LYS A 278 25.68 -4.10 9.52
C LYS A 278 24.56 -3.34 8.79
N ASP A 279 24.87 -2.77 7.64
CA ASP A 279 23.85 -2.10 6.82
C ASP A 279 22.86 -3.14 6.28
N PHE A 280 23.36 -4.29 5.80
CA PHE A 280 22.50 -5.41 5.37
C PHE A 280 21.56 -5.84 6.49
N GLU A 281 22.03 -6.06 7.71
CA GLU A 281 21.22 -6.43 8.88
C GLU A 281 20.15 -5.38 9.23
N SER A 282 20.53 -4.09 9.19
CA SER A 282 19.68 -2.98 9.60
C SER A 282 18.61 -2.61 8.57
N ASN A 283 18.92 -2.82 7.29
CA ASN A 283 18.02 -2.48 6.18
C ASN A 283 16.73 -3.27 6.23
N MET A 284 15.63 -2.63 5.86
CA MET A 284 14.36 -3.30 5.66
C MET A 284 14.44 -4.37 4.57
N LEU A 285 13.81 -5.52 4.81
CA LEU A 285 13.68 -6.58 3.81
C LEU A 285 12.61 -6.22 2.78
N HIS A 286 13.04 -5.94 1.56
CA HIS A 286 12.17 -5.95 0.38
C HIS A 286 12.27 -7.30 -0.32
N ASN A 287 11.21 -8.10 -0.24
CA ASN A 287 11.18 -9.42 -0.86
C ASN A 287 10.78 -9.34 -2.36
N SER A 288 10.78 -10.48 -3.05
CA SER A 288 10.39 -10.56 -4.46
C SER A 288 8.97 -10.02 -4.74
N ASN A 289 8.01 -10.29 -3.85
CA ASN A 289 6.63 -9.78 -3.98
C ASN A 289 6.58 -8.25 -3.94
N PHE A 290 7.41 -7.60 -3.10
CA PHE A 290 7.48 -6.14 -3.04
C PHE A 290 7.79 -5.56 -4.43
N TYR A 291 8.83 -6.06 -5.08
CA TYR A 291 9.25 -5.58 -6.39
C TYR A 291 8.31 -5.98 -7.53
N MET A 292 7.84 -7.23 -7.54
CA MET A 292 6.93 -7.73 -8.58
C MET A 292 5.58 -7.02 -8.58
N LEU A 293 5.13 -6.51 -7.43
CA LEU A 293 3.91 -5.70 -7.32
C LEU A 293 4.14 -4.22 -7.70
N GLY A 294 5.36 -3.84 -8.09
CA GLY A 294 5.70 -2.48 -8.48
C GLY A 294 5.78 -1.51 -7.30
N LEU A 295 6.04 -2.02 -6.09
CA LEU A 295 6.35 -1.19 -4.93
C LEU A 295 7.78 -0.64 -5.07
N LEU A 296 8.00 0.59 -4.63
CA LEU A 296 9.23 1.33 -4.89
C LEU A 296 10.05 1.59 -3.63
N THR A 297 9.38 2.09 -2.61
CA THR A 297 9.99 2.55 -1.35
C THR A 297 9.00 2.34 -0.22
N ALA A 298 9.54 2.04 0.96
CA ALA A 298 8.79 1.99 2.20
C ALA A 298 9.49 2.88 3.22
N HIS A 299 8.70 3.63 3.98
CA HIS A 299 9.20 4.44 5.08
C HIS A 299 8.51 4.04 6.39
N PRO A 300 9.25 3.90 7.50
CA PRO A 300 10.72 4.05 7.58
C PRO A 300 11.47 2.93 6.85
N GLU A 301 12.72 3.21 6.48
CA GLU A 301 13.61 2.28 5.74
C GLU A 301 14.28 1.25 6.66
N THR A 302 14.11 1.41 7.98
CA THR A 302 14.60 0.50 9.01
C THR A 302 13.51 -0.47 9.42
N ALA A 303 13.87 -1.71 9.68
CA ALA A 303 12.90 -2.75 10.01
C ALA A 303 12.31 -2.62 11.44
N VAL A 304 12.92 -1.82 12.30
CA VAL A 304 12.43 -1.49 13.65
C VAL A 304 11.91 -0.06 13.69
N ILE A 305 10.70 0.12 14.22
CA ILE A 305 10.03 1.42 14.37
C ILE A 305 9.81 1.70 15.85
N GLN A 306 10.26 2.85 16.32
CA GLN A 306 9.92 3.33 17.66
C GLN A 306 8.64 4.15 17.60
N THR A 307 7.67 3.87 18.48
CA THR A 307 6.46 4.70 18.55
C THR A 307 6.77 6.08 19.11
N VAL A 308 6.02 7.08 18.63
CA VAL A 308 5.97 8.44 19.17
C VAL A 308 4.57 8.66 19.72
N ASN A 309 4.45 8.93 21.01
CA ASN A 309 3.16 9.07 21.71
C ASN A 309 2.20 7.89 21.47
N GLY A 310 2.73 6.66 21.45
CA GLY A 310 1.94 5.44 21.22
C GLY A 310 1.46 5.22 19.79
N LYS A 311 1.99 5.98 18.83
CA LYS A 311 1.69 5.85 17.41
C LYS A 311 2.95 5.54 16.60
N ALA A 312 2.80 4.73 15.56
CA ALA A 312 3.79 4.55 14.49
C ALA A 312 3.16 4.85 13.13
N SER A 313 3.97 5.25 12.15
CA SER A 313 3.49 5.48 10.78
C SER A 313 4.38 4.75 9.80
N VAL A 314 3.74 4.11 8.82
CA VAL A 314 4.38 3.50 7.66
C VAL A 314 3.79 4.10 6.40
N SER A 315 4.60 4.33 5.37
CA SER A 315 4.12 4.67 4.04
C SER A 315 4.83 3.83 2.98
N VAL A 316 4.11 3.45 1.94
CA VAL A 316 4.66 2.68 0.82
C VAL A 316 4.30 3.36 -0.47
N ASP A 317 5.29 3.59 -1.33
CA ASP A 317 5.07 4.13 -2.66
C ASP A 317 5.05 3.01 -3.70
N CYS A 318 4.22 3.17 -4.73
CA CYS A 318 4.06 2.19 -5.80
C CYS A 318 3.79 2.84 -7.16
N ARG A 319 4.25 2.19 -8.23
CA ARG A 319 3.96 2.61 -9.62
C ARG A 319 2.55 2.23 -10.06
N SER A 320 2.10 1.07 -9.58
CA SER A 320 0.86 0.44 -10.01
C SER A 320 -0.24 0.65 -8.97
N ALA A 321 -1.49 0.62 -9.41
CA ALA A 321 -2.64 0.63 -8.52
C ALA A 321 -2.69 -0.68 -7.73
N THR A 322 -2.36 -0.60 -6.44
CA THR A 322 -2.19 -1.74 -5.54
C THR A 322 -3.13 -1.60 -4.35
N LEU A 323 -3.73 -2.73 -3.94
CA LEU A 323 -4.52 -2.83 -2.72
C LEU A 323 -3.64 -3.37 -1.61
N PHE A 324 -3.87 -2.88 -0.39
CA PHE A 324 -3.08 -3.24 0.78
C PHE A 324 -3.99 -3.75 1.89
N THR A 325 -3.42 -4.55 2.79
CA THR A 325 -3.97 -4.90 4.09
C THR A 325 -2.81 -5.07 5.07
N PHE A 326 -3.08 -5.10 6.37
CA PHE A 326 -2.04 -5.27 7.38
C PHE A 326 -2.51 -6.15 8.52
N LYS A 327 -1.56 -6.72 9.26
CA LYS A 327 -1.81 -7.44 10.52
C LYS A 327 -0.81 -6.97 11.56
N LEU A 328 -1.30 -6.67 12.76
CA LEU A 328 -0.47 -6.39 13.91
C LEU A 328 -0.59 -7.57 14.89
N LYS A 329 0.44 -8.43 14.96
CA LYS A 329 0.38 -9.61 15.82
C LYS A 329 0.41 -9.17 17.30
N GLY A 330 -0.48 -9.77 18.10
CA GLY A 330 -0.56 -9.54 19.55
C GLY A 330 -1.68 -8.60 20.00
N THR A 331 -2.43 -8.03 19.05
CA THR A 331 -3.59 -7.14 19.31
C THR A 331 -4.66 -7.32 18.23
N ASP A 332 -5.86 -6.77 18.45
CA ASP A 332 -6.80 -6.51 17.34
C ASP A 332 -6.19 -5.47 16.37
N GLU A 333 -6.75 -5.33 15.15
CA GLU A 333 -6.24 -4.41 14.12
C GLU A 333 -6.49 -2.93 14.47
N HIS A 334 -5.67 -2.38 15.36
CA HIS A 334 -5.73 -0.96 15.76
C HIS A 334 -4.82 -0.09 14.89
N GLY A 335 -5.19 0.02 13.61
CA GLY A 335 -4.51 0.90 12.67
C GLY A 335 -5.48 1.66 11.78
N LEU A 336 -4.96 2.63 11.05
CA LEU A 336 -5.69 3.38 10.06
C LEU A 336 -4.89 3.38 8.76
N MET A 337 -5.42 2.73 7.75
CA MET A 337 -4.81 2.66 6.42
C MET A 337 -5.56 3.56 5.44
N THR A 338 -4.81 4.42 4.75
CA THR A 338 -5.33 5.29 3.69
C THR A 338 -4.63 4.96 2.38
N LEU A 339 -5.40 4.70 1.34
CA LEU A 339 -4.89 4.45 0.00
C LEU A 339 -4.68 5.76 -0.77
N LYS A 340 -3.49 5.92 -1.33
CA LYS A 340 -3.10 7.06 -2.17
C LYS A 340 -2.95 6.61 -3.61
N LYS A 341 -3.02 7.54 -4.57
CA LYS A 341 -2.89 7.24 -6.01
C LYS A 341 -1.61 6.45 -6.36
N HIS A 342 -0.53 6.71 -5.63
CA HIS A 342 0.79 6.11 -5.85
C HIS A 342 1.31 5.42 -4.59
N GLY A 343 0.43 4.88 -3.74
CA GLY A 343 0.89 4.24 -2.51
C GLY A 343 -0.16 4.07 -1.43
N MET A 344 0.30 3.94 -0.19
CA MET A 344 -0.54 3.96 0.99
C MET A 344 0.16 4.68 2.16
N LYS A 345 -0.63 5.09 3.15
CA LYS A 345 -0.17 5.46 4.48
C LYS A 345 -0.89 4.57 5.49
N LEU A 346 -0.16 4.07 6.47
CA LEU A 346 -0.67 3.24 7.55
C LEU A 346 -0.21 3.83 8.88
N GLU A 347 -1.17 4.19 9.72
CA GLU A 347 -0.92 4.65 11.08
C GLU A 347 -1.30 3.53 12.05
N ILE A 348 -0.39 3.14 12.94
CA ILE A 348 -0.56 2.02 13.87
C ILE A 348 -0.62 2.56 15.30
N TYR A 349 -1.53 2.01 16.09
CA TYR A 349 -1.79 2.38 17.48
C TYR A 349 -1.76 1.12 18.36
N PRO A 350 -0.57 0.63 18.76
CA PRO A 350 -0.47 -0.56 19.58
C PRO A 350 -1.20 -0.37 20.92
N GLN A 351 -2.03 -1.34 21.30
CA GLN A 351 -2.85 -1.27 22.52
C GLN A 351 -2.11 -1.73 23.79
N LYS A 352 -0.91 -2.26 23.64
CA LYS A 352 -0.05 -2.70 24.74
C LYS A 352 1.37 -2.18 24.50
N THR A 353 2.10 -1.92 25.58
CA THR A 353 3.54 -1.63 25.49
C THR A 353 4.32 -2.89 25.13
N GLY A 354 5.52 -2.72 24.57
CA GLY A 354 6.40 -3.81 24.15
C GLY A 354 6.57 -3.89 22.64
N SER A 355 7.08 -5.03 22.18
CA SER A 355 7.43 -5.29 20.79
C SER A 355 6.28 -5.96 20.04
N HIS A 356 5.86 -5.38 18.92
CA HIS A 356 4.75 -5.86 18.10
C HIS A 356 5.19 -6.14 16.67
N LYS A 357 4.81 -7.29 16.11
CA LYS A 357 5.11 -7.61 14.71
C LYS A 357 4.04 -7.04 13.80
N LEU A 358 4.39 -6.08 12.97
CA LEU A 358 3.55 -5.54 11.90
C LEU A 358 3.89 -6.25 10.59
N GLN A 359 2.87 -6.79 9.91
CA GLN A 359 2.98 -7.36 8.58
C GLN A 359 2.08 -6.57 7.64
N ILE A 360 2.59 -6.17 6.48
CA ILE A 360 1.82 -5.49 5.45
C ILE A 360 1.77 -6.40 4.24
N PHE A 361 0.56 -6.57 3.71
CA PHE A 361 0.30 -7.41 2.57
C PHE A 361 -0.26 -6.58 1.42
N ALA A 362 0.02 -6.99 0.20
CA ALA A 362 -0.41 -6.28 -1.00
C ALA A 362 -0.86 -7.24 -2.10
N LYS A 363 -1.72 -6.73 -2.99
CA LYS A 363 -2.11 -7.40 -4.24
C LYS A 363 -2.41 -6.38 -5.34
N PRO A 364 -2.28 -6.77 -6.63
CA PRO A 364 -2.69 -5.90 -7.74
C PRO A 364 -4.19 -5.62 -7.66
N SER A 365 -4.60 -4.38 -7.96
CA SER A 365 -6.02 -3.98 -7.90
C SER A 365 -6.95 -4.76 -8.84
N LYS A 366 -6.41 -5.34 -9.92
CA LYS A 366 -7.15 -6.14 -10.90
C LYS A 366 -7.07 -7.65 -10.69
N ALA A 367 -6.36 -8.11 -9.65
CA ALA A 367 -6.21 -9.53 -9.41
C ALA A 367 -7.57 -10.15 -9.04
N SER A 368 -7.96 -11.21 -9.75
CA SER A 368 -9.17 -12.01 -9.45
C SER A 368 -9.01 -12.83 -8.17
N GLU A 369 -7.77 -13.13 -7.79
CA GLU A 369 -7.45 -13.85 -6.56
C GLU A 369 -7.60 -12.95 -5.33
N GLU A 370 -8.11 -13.53 -4.25
CA GLU A 370 -8.19 -12.88 -2.93
C GLU A 370 -6.87 -12.94 -2.15
N VAL A 371 -5.85 -13.58 -2.71
CA VAL A 371 -4.57 -13.82 -2.04
C VAL A 371 -3.76 -12.53 -1.97
N TYR A 372 -3.53 -12.06 -0.75
CA TYR A 372 -2.59 -10.99 -0.46
C TYR A 372 -1.22 -11.58 -0.14
N ASN A 373 -0.15 -11.02 -0.73
CA ASN A 373 1.22 -11.44 -0.45
C ASN A 373 1.84 -10.54 0.61
N CYS A 374 2.54 -11.10 1.58
CA CYS A 374 3.31 -10.31 2.55
C CYS A 374 4.45 -9.59 1.81
N VAL A 375 4.47 -8.26 1.86
CA VAL A 375 5.45 -7.43 1.17
C VAL A 375 6.44 -6.77 2.12
N LEU A 376 6.03 -6.55 3.38
CA LEU A 376 6.84 -5.87 4.38
C LEU A 376 6.55 -6.42 5.77
N GLU A 377 7.59 -6.50 6.58
CA GLU A 377 7.50 -6.83 7.99
C GLU A 377 8.30 -5.83 8.82
N TYR A 378 7.69 -5.32 9.89
CA TYR A 378 8.32 -4.42 10.84
C TYR A 378 8.18 -4.95 12.27
N ILE A 379 9.12 -4.55 13.12
CA ILE A 379 8.99 -4.63 14.58
C ILE A 379 8.67 -3.23 15.10
N VAL A 380 7.49 -3.07 15.70
CA VAL A 380 7.04 -1.81 16.30
C VAL A 380 7.28 -1.88 17.81
N GLU A 381 8.22 -1.08 18.28
CA GLU A 381 8.56 -0.95 19.69
C GLU A 381 7.73 0.16 20.34
N CYS A 382 6.80 -0.24 21.20
CA CYS A 382 5.83 0.65 21.82
C CYS A 382 6.19 0.93 23.29
N LYS A 383 6.58 2.16 23.61
CA LYS A 383 6.95 2.58 24.98
C LYS A 383 5.77 3.12 25.80
N SER A 384 4.77 3.69 25.14
CA SER A 384 3.55 4.20 25.75
C SER A 384 2.39 3.94 24.81
N VAL A 385 1.18 3.71 25.34
CA VAL A 385 -0.03 3.47 24.54
C VAL A 385 -0.85 4.75 24.50
N ASP A 386 -1.39 5.09 23.32
CA ASP A 386 -2.38 6.14 23.19
C ASP A 386 -3.74 5.62 23.68
N LYS A 387 -4.11 5.97 24.91
CA LYS A 387 -5.39 5.57 25.52
C LYS A 387 -6.59 6.37 25.01
N ALA A 388 -6.37 7.51 24.36
CA ALA A 388 -7.45 8.32 23.81
C ALA A 388 -7.94 7.77 22.46
N MET A 389 -7.06 7.05 21.75
CA MET A 389 -7.40 6.47 20.46
C MET A 389 -8.14 5.14 20.61
N HIS A 390 -9.44 5.16 20.30
CA HIS A 390 -10.30 3.99 20.26
C HIS A 390 -11.02 3.90 18.91
N PHE A 391 -10.86 2.80 18.18
CA PHE A 391 -11.51 2.63 16.88
C PHE A 391 -12.88 1.96 17.06
N PRO A 392 -13.96 2.51 16.46
CA PRO A 392 -15.25 1.82 16.44
C PRO A 392 -15.12 0.44 15.80
N LYS A 393 -15.79 -0.58 16.35
CA LYS A 393 -15.76 -1.96 15.82
C LYS A 393 -16.21 -2.04 14.37
N ASP A 394 -17.13 -1.17 14.00
CA ASP A 394 -17.70 -1.07 12.66
C ASP A 394 -16.81 -0.28 11.68
N LEU A 395 -15.66 0.25 12.10
CA LEU A 395 -14.73 0.94 11.20
C LEU A 395 -14.03 -0.06 10.28
N HIS A 396 -14.20 0.08 8.96
CA HIS A 396 -13.58 -0.83 7.98
C HIS A 396 -12.33 -0.21 7.35
N GLN A 397 -11.32 -1.02 7.09
CA GLN A 397 -10.14 -0.61 6.32
C GLN A 397 -10.38 -0.80 4.80
N PRO A 398 -9.76 0.02 3.94
CA PRO A 398 -9.09 1.29 4.25
C PRO A 398 -10.08 2.39 4.66
N VAL A 399 -9.59 3.40 5.38
CA VAL A 399 -10.36 4.54 5.89
C VAL A 399 -10.10 5.78 5.03
N GLY A 400 -11.16 6.54 4.78
CA GLY A 400 -11.15 7.79 4.03
C GLY A 400 -11.32 7.60 2.52
N PRO A 401 -11.41 8.72 1.78
CA PRO A 401 -11.49 8.70 0.32
C PRO A 401 -10.15 8.26 -0.27
N SER A 402 -10.20 7.66 -1.46
CA SER A 402 -9.00 7.18 -2.16
C SER A 402 -9.18 7.19 -3.67
N TRP A 403 -8.11 6.87 -4.40
CA TRP A 403 -8.18 6.64 -5.85
C TRP A 403 -9.20 5.54 -6.22
N PHE A 404 -9.50 4.61 -5.30
CA PHE A 404 -10.49 3.56 -5.52
C PHE A 404 -11.91 4.13 -5.45
N THR A 405 -12.22 4.97 -4.46
CA THR A 405 -13.53 5.62 -4.32
C THR A 405 -13.77 6.65 -5.43
N GLU A 406 -12.70 7.31 -5.92
CA GLU A 406 -12.78 8.18 -7.11
C GLU A 406 -13.24 7.43 -8.35
N ARG A 407 -12.76 6.20 -8.57
CA ARG A 407 -13.22 5.33 -9.66
C ARG A 407 -14.68 4.88 -9.50
N GLN A 408 -15.19 4.85 -8.28
CA GLN A 408 -16.60 4.60 -7.97
C GLN A 408 -17.46 5.87 -8.08
N GLY A 409 -16.87 7.01 -8.47
CA GLY A 409 -17.59 8.26 -8.75
C GLY A 409 -17.70 9.22 -7.58
N PHE A 410 -16.96 9.01 -6.49
CA PHE A 410 -16.84 9.97 -5.40
C PHE A 410 -15.63 10.87 -5.63
N LEU A 411 -15.85 12.04 -6.21
CA LEU A 411 -14.81 12.98 -6.64
C LEU A 411 -14.73 14.17 -5.70
N ARG A 412 -13.55 14.79 -5.59
CA ARG A 412 -13.32 16.06 -4.87
C ARG A 412 -13.93 16.08 -3.45
N PRO A 413 -13.51 15.17 -2.55
CA PRO A 413 -13.97 15.20 -1.16
C PRO A 413 -13.53 16.52 -0.50
N SER A 414 -14.39 17.11 0.34
CA SER A 414 -13.98 18.27 1.16
C SER A 414 -12.94 17.92 2.21
N HIS A 415 -12.96 16.67 2.68
CA HIS A 415 -12.02 16.12 3.65
C HIS A 415 -11.22 14.99 2.98
N PRO A 416 -10.00 15.25 2.49
CA PRO A 416 -9.14 14.19 1.95
C PRO A 416 -8.56 13.31 3.05
N ASP A 417 -8.50 13.81 4.29
CA ASP A 417 -8.00 13.08 5.44
C ASP A 417 -9.05 12.08 5.97
N PRO A 418 -8.62 10.90 6.42
CA PRO A 418 -9.51 9.83 6.89
C PRO A 418 -10.16 10.13 8.25
N ILE A 419 -9.58 11.05 9.02
CA ILE A 419 -10.05 11.46 10.35
C ILE A 419 -10.62 12.87 10.27
N ILE A 420 -11.82 13.06 10.81
CA ILE A 420 -12.47 14.36 10.96
C ILE A 420 -12.56 14.68 12.45
N HIS A 421 -11.89 15.74 12.87
CA HIS A 421 -11.96 16.23 14.25
C HIS A 421 -13.05 17.29 14.38
N THR A 422 -13.92 17.17 15.38
CA THR A 422 -14.91 18.21 15.74
C THR A 422 -14.88 18.47 17.25
N ASN A 423 -14.99 19.76 17.61
CA ASN A 423 -14.99 20.20 19.01
C ASN A 423 -16.40 20.39 19.56
N ASP A 424 -17.37 20.67 18.70
CA ASP A 424 -18.76 20.93 19.08
C ASP A 424 -19.68 19.77 18.69
N GLY A 425 -19.18 18.71 18.04
CA GLY A 425 -19.97 17.57 17.63
C GLY A 425 -20.71 17.75 16.31
N ARG A 426 -20.47 18.84 15.57
CA ARG A 426 -21.03 19.04 14.23
C ARG A 426 -19.92 19.03 13.19
N CYS A 427 -20.21 18.47 12.02
CA CYS A 427 -19.32 18.59 10.86
C CYS A 427 -20.12 18.42 9.56
N SER A 428 -19.50 18.76 8.44
CA SER A 428 -20.08 18.55 7.11
C SER A 428 -19.06 17.91 6.18
N VAL A 429 -19.49 16.98 5.34
CA VAL A 429 -18.63 16.32 4.35
C VAL A 429 -19.26 16.45 2.98
N THR A 430 -18.52 16.95 2.00
CA THR A 430 -19.04 17.14 0.64
C THR A 430 -18.29 16.33 -0.40
N PHE A 431 -19.00 15.87 -1.42
CA PHE A 431 -18.44 15.19 -2.59
C PHE A 431 -19.07 15.72 -3.87
N THR A 432 -18.30 15.68 -4.96
CA THR A 432 -18.85 15.71 -6.31
C THR A 432 -19.13 14.28 -6.76
N LEU A 433 -20.38 13.97 -7.07
CA LEU A 433 -20.79 12.65 -7.53
C LEU A 433 -20.64 12.50 -9.05
N GLY A 434 -20.26 11.30 -9.47
CA GLY A 434 -20.40 10.83 -10.84
C GLY A 434 -21.86 10.76 -11.29
N LYS A 435 -22.08 10.49 -12.58
CA LYS A 435 -23.43 10.32 -13.12
C LYS A 435 -24.09 9.08 -12.51
N ASP A 436 -25.40 9.15 -12.30
CA ASP A 436 -26.24 8.01 -11.92
C ASP A 436 -25.86 7.37 -10.57
N ILE A 437 -25.46 8.16 -9.57
CA ILE A 437 -25.13 7.67 -8.23
C ILE A 437 -26.19 8.13 -7.22
N SER A 438 -26.74 7.17 -6.47
CA SER A 438 -27.50 7.41 -5.24
C SER A 438 -26.62 7.09 -4.03
N VAL A 439 -26.70 7.91 -2.98
CA VAL A 439 -25.87 7.78 -1.77
C VAL A 439 -26.74 7.50 -0.56
N LEU A 440 -26.29 6.59 0.29
CA LEU A 440 -26.83 6.36 1.62
C LEU A 440 -25.68 6.47 2.62
N SER A 441 -25.94 7.05 3.78
CA SER A 441 -24.92 7.18 4.82
C SER A 441 -25.50 6.89 6.20
N SER A 442 -24.65 6.35 7.08
CA SER A 442 -25.03 5.97 8.45
C SER A 442 -23.86 6.21 9.41
N LEU A 443 -24.21 6.62 10.63
CA LEU A 443 -23.24 6.93 11.68
C LEU A 443 -23.18 5.78 12.70
N HIS A 444 -22.01 5.19 12.89
CA HIS A 444 -21.83 4.04 13.79
C HIS A 444 -20.88 4.39 14.93
N CYS A 445 -21.18 3.93 16.14
CA CYS A 445 -20.24 3.98 17.26
C CYS A 445 -20.47 2.80 18.20
N ASP A 446 -19.44 2.48 18.97
CA ASP A 446 -19.51 1.44 19.97
C ASP A 446 -20.50 1.84 21.08
N ASN A 447 -21.19 0.84 21.64
CA ASN A 447 -22.08 0.98 22.79
C ASN A 447 -23.30 1.91 22.59
N SER A 448 -23.71 2.17 21.34
CA SER A 448 -24.97 2.88 21.07
C SER A 448 -26.16 1.92 21.04
N SER A 449 -27.22 2.24 21.80
CA SER A 449 -28.55 1.61 21.69
C SER A 449 -29.36 2.15 20.51
N LEU A 450 -28.73 2.93 19.62
CA LEU A 450 -29.38 3.59 18.49
C LEU A 450 -29.79 2.55 17.45
N THR A 451 -31.06 2.59 17.06
CA THR A 451 -31.57 1.84 15.91
C THR A 451 -30.93 2.35 14.62
N GLU A 452 -30.94 1.53 13.57
CA GLU A 452 -30.42 1.92 12.25
C GLU A 452 -31.06 3.20 11.71
N ASP A 453 -32.34 3.43 12.00
CA ASP A 453 -33.05 4.65 11.60
C ASP A 453 -32.50 5.87 12.32
N MET A 454 -32.28 5.77 13.64
CA MET A 454 -31.68 6.86 14.43
C MET A 454 -30.27 7.19 13.96
N ARG A 455 -29.45 6.17 13.65
CA ARG A 455 -28.09 6.35 13.10
C ARG A 455 -28.08 7.17 11.81
N ARG A 456 -29.09 6.99 10.96
CA ARG A 456 -29.25 7.74 9.71
C ARG A 456 -29.83 9.13 9.95
N GLN A 457 -30.72 9.30 10.92
CA GLN A 457 -31.29 10.61 11.26
C GLN A 457 -30.26 11.58 11.84
N HIS A 458 -29.10 11.12 12.31
CA HIS A 458 -27.96 11.99 12.67
C HIS A 458 -27.18 12.54 11.46
N ILE A 459 -27.61 12.22 10.24
CA ILE A 459 -27.01 12.70 8.99
C ILE A 459 -28.11 13.30 8.10
N MET A 460 -27.95 14.56 7.71
CA MET A 460 -28.78 15.20 6.70
C MET A 460 -28.04 15.24 5.37
N GLN A 461 -28.68 14.76 4.31
CA GLN A 461 -28.14 14.84 2.96
C GLN A 461 -28.74 16.02 2.21
N ILE A 462 -27.89 16.84 1.60
CA ILE A 462 -28.29 18.00 0.80
C ILE A 462 -27.69 17.85 -0.59
N HIS A 463 -28.55 17.82 -1.61
CA HIS A 463 -28.13 17.71 -3.00
C HIS A 463 -28.17 19.08 -3.71
N ARG A 464 -27.05 19.47 -4.33
CA ARG A 464 -26.92 20.68 -5.13
C ARG A 464 -26.30 20.32 -6.48
N GLY A 465 -27.16 19.98 -7.45
CA GLY A 465 -26.72 19.47 -8.75
C GLY A 465 -26.03 18.11 -8.59
N ASN A 466 -24.76 18.00 -8.97
CA ASN A 466 -23.96 16.79 -8.75
C ASN A 466 -23.15 16.81 -7.45
N GLN A 467 -23.27 17.85 -6.63
CA GLN A 467 -22.64 17.92 -5.31
C GLN A 467 -23.60 17.38 -4.26
N ILE A 468 -23.08 16.56 -3.35
CA ILE A 468 -23.77 16.14 -2.13
C ILE A 468 -23.03 16.70 -0.92
N GLU A 469 -23.78 17.23 0.05
CA GLU A 469 -23.31 17.64 1.37
C GLU A 469 -23.99 16.77 2.42
N LEU A 470 -23.18 16.09 3.24
CA LEU A 470 -23.61 15.33 4.40
C LEU A 470 -23.37 16.21 5.63
N LYS A 471 -24.42 16.72 6.27
CA LYS A 471 -24.32 17.38 7.58
C LYS A 471 -24.49 16.35 8.67
N ILE A 472 -23.60 16.35 9.65
CA ILE A 472 -23.57 15.36 10.73
C ILE A 472 -23.70 16.07 12.08
N HIS A 473 -24.59 15.54 12.92
CA HIS A 473 -24.78 15.92 14.33
C HIS A 473 -24.46 14.70 15.20
N LEU A 474 -23.38 14.76 15.97
CA LEU A 474 -23.00 13.65 16.84
C LEU A 474 -23.92 13.58 18.07
N PRO A 475 -24.50 12.41 18.38
CA PRO A 475 -25.39 12.23 19.54
C PRO A 475 -24.66 12.42 20.88
N HIS A 476 -23.36 12.17 20.91
CA HIS A 476 -22.49 12.34 22.07
C HIS A 476 -21.02 12.50 21.66
N ALA A 477 -20.15 12.78 22.62
CA ALA A 477 -18.70 12.72 22.45
C ALA A 477 -18.22 11.29 22.17
N GLY A 478 -17.12 11.14 21.44
CA GLY A 478 -16.49 9.85 21.17
C GLY A 478 -16.03 9.72 19.71
N ASN A 479 -15.79 8.47 19.32
CA ASN A 479 -15.33 8.10 17.99
C ASN A 479 -16.47 7.43 17.22
N PHE A 480 -16.68 7.87 15.99
CA PHE A 480 -17.77 7.41 15.13
C PHE A 480 -17.23 7.02 13.76
N ALA A 481 -17.75 5.94 13.18
CA ALA A 481 -17.55 5.57 11.78
C ALA A 481 -18.70 6.12 10.94
N LEU A 482 -18.44 7.13 10.13
CA LEU A 482 -19.37 7.60 9.09
C LEU A 482 -19.24 6.67 7.89
N LYS A 483 -20.18 5.76 7.69
CA LYS A 483 -20.20 4.83 6.55
C LYS A 483 -20.95 5.44 5.38
N ILE A 484 -20.37 5.31 4.19
CA ILE A 484 -20.95 5.78 2.93
C ILE A 484 -21.18 4.57 2.03
N TYR A 485 -22.42 4.46 1.56
CA TYR A 485 -22.89 3.44 0.66
C TYR A 485 -23.41 4.08 -0.62
N ALA A 486 -23.36 3.35 -1.72
CA ALA A 486 -23.86 3.83 -3.01
C ALA A 486 -24.51 2.74 -3.82
N LYS A 487 -25.39 3.15 -4.73
CA LYS A 487 -25.88 2.32 -5.83
C LYS A 487 -26.11 3.19 -7.05
N LYS A 488 -26.35 2.55 -8.19
CA LYS A 488 -26.82 3.29 -9.37
C LYS A 488 -28.26 3.75 -9.16
N LYS A 489 -28.65 4.94 -9.62
CA LYS A 489 -30.05 5.41 -9.48
C LYS A 489 -31.00 4.54 -10.30
N SER A 490 -30.52 4.02 -11.43
CA SER A 490 -31.27 3.08 -12.26
C SER A 490 -31.45 1.69 -11.62
N ASP A 491 -30.71 1.36 -10.56
CA ASP A 491 -30.69 0.01 -9.99
C ASP A 491 -31.70 -0.12 -8.83
N PRO A 492 -32.69 -1.03 -8.94
CA PRO A 492 -33.62 -1.31 -7.84
C PRO A 492 -32.96 -2.03 -6.65
N GLY A 493 -31.72 -2.51 -6.79
CA GLY A 493 -30.98 -3.24 -5.77
C GLY A 493 -30.63 -2.45 -4.50
N ASN A 494 -29.90 -3.14 -3.63
CA ASN A 494 -29.43 -2.61 -2.35
C ASN A 494 -28.24 -1.65 -2.53
N TYR A 495 -27.96 -0.87 -1.50
CA TYR A 495 -26.78 -0.01 -1.46
C TYR A 495 -25.54 -0.84 -1.10
N ASP A 496 -24.46 -0.67 -1.86
CA ASP A 496 -23.17 -1.30 -1.60
C ASP A 496 -22.30 -0.39 -0.75
N TYR A 497 -21.54 -0.97 0.18
CA TYR A 497 -20.57 -0.24 0.97
C TYR A 497 -19.43 0.29 0.08
N ILE A 498 -19.08 1.57 0.23
CA ILE A 498 -18.01 2.22 -0.55
C ILE A 498 -16.80 2.51 0.33
N PHE A 499 -16.96 3.32 1.38
CA PHE A 499 -15.89 3.70 2.30
C PHE A 499 -16.45 4.31 3.60
N ASN A 500 -15.58 4.65 4.53
CA ASN A 500 -15.95 5.34 5.77
C ASN A 500 -14.94 6.42 6.18
N TYR A 501 -15.37 7.34 7.04
CA TYR A 501 -14.49 8.23 7.81
C TYR A 501 -14.53 7.87 9.28
N LEU A 502 -13.44 8.19 9.98
CA LEU A 502 -13.42 8.25 11.44
C LEU A 502 -13.71 9.69 11.88
N ILE A 503 -14.82 9.94 12.58
CA ILE A 503 -15.12 11.22 13.19
C ILE A 503 -14.80 11.13 14.67
N THR A 504 -14.04 12.09 15.21
CA THR A 504 -13.64 12.11 16.62
C THR A 504 -14.10 13.40 17.29
N CYS A 505 -14.70 13.29 18.47
CA CYS A 505 -15.11 14.41 19.30
C CYS A 505 -14.77 14.15 20.77
N LEU A 506 -13.90 14.99 21.35
CA LEU A 506 -13.46 14.82 22.75
C LEU A 506 -14.33 15.59 23.76
N ASN A 507 -15.18 16.50 23.28
CA ASN A 507 -15.99 17.36 24.14
C ASN A 507 -17.21 16.60 24.69
N THR A 508 -17.19 16.23 25.97
CA THR A 508 -18.23 15.47 26.67
C THR A 508 -19.57 16.19 26.80
N GLU A 509 -19.62 17.51 26.57
CA GLU A 509 -20.85 18.30 26.59
C GLU A 509 -21.68 18.14 25.31
N VAL A 510 -21.12 17.54 24.27
CA VAL A 510 -21.83 17.31 23.00
C VAL A 510 -22.99 16.36 23.21
N LYS A 511 -24.20 16.83 22.87
CA LYS A 511 -25.45 16.07 22.87
C LYS A 511 -26.40 16.62 21.80
N TRP A 512 -26.08 16.40 20.52
CA TRP A 512 -26.96 16.91 19.46
C TRP A 512 -28.16 15.99 19.24
N PRO A 513 -29.38 16.53 19.16
CA PRO A 513 -30.52 15.79 18.65
C PRO A 513 -30.31 15.44 17.16
N ALA A 514 -30.97 14.38 16.74
CA ALA A 514 -31.02 13.98 15.35
C ALA A 514 -31.72 15.04 14.48
N PHE A 515 -31.53 14.99 13.17
CA PHE A 515 -32.32 15.75 12.21
C PHE A 515 -33.76 15.24 12.14
N PRO A 516 -34.73 16.04 11.67
CA PRO A 516 -36.12 15.59 11.53
C PRO A 516 -36.25 14.36 10.64
N GLN A 517 -37.19 13.49 10.98
CA GLN A 517 -37.48 12.29 10.21
C GLN A 517 -38.15 12.66 8.88
N SER A 518 -37.56 12.23 7.77
CA SER A 518 -38.14 12.41 6.43
C SER A 518 -38.99 11.21 5.99
N TYR A 519 -40.07 11.49 5.27
CA TYR A 519 -40.93 10.47 4.65
C TYR A 519 -40.66 10.32 3.15
N SER A 520 -41.25 9.30 2.52
CA SER A 520 -41.05 8.96 1.10
C SER A 520 -41.38 10.09 0.10
N LYS A 521 -42.16 11.08 0.53
CA LYS A 521 -42.52 12.26 -0.26
C LYS A 521 -41.51 13.42 -0.16
N TRP A 522 -40.45 13.26 0.63
CA TRP A 522 -39.33 14.20 0.66
C TRP A 522 -38.43 13.96 -0.55
N ALA A 523 -38.39 14.92 -1.49
CA ALA A 523 -37.57 14.81 -2.69
C ALA A 523 -36.07 15.06 -2.42
N GLU A 524 -35.19 14.48 -3.24
CA GLU A 524 -33.72 14.56 -3.07
C GLU A 524 -33.17 15.99 -3.07
N ASP A 525 -33.81 16.92 -3.79
CA ASP A 525 -33.36 18.30 -3.95
C ASP A 525 -34.12 19.30 -3.06
N TYR A 526 -34.93 18.81 -2.13
CA TYR A 526 -35.49 19.61 -1.05
C TYR A 526 -34.45 19.84 0.05
N GLU A 527 -34.47 21.01 0.66
CA GLU A 527 -33.49 21.40 1.68
C GLU A 527 -34.20 21.99 2.90
N ILE A 528 -33.80 21.52 4.09
CA ILE A 528 -34.23 22.11 5.37
C ILE A 528 -33.21 23.18 5.73
N LEU A 529 -33.66 24.43 5.84
CA LEU A 529 -32.82 25.51 6.32
C LEU A 529 -33.02 25.70 7.82
N GLU A 530 -34.28 25.77 8.26
CA GLU A 530 -34.66 25.89 9.68
C GLU A 530 -36.01 25.20 9.94
N PRO A 531 -36.23 24.58 11.12
CA PRO A 531 -35.21 24.18 12.09
C PRO A 531 -34.50 22.90 11.64
N LEU A 532 -33.18 22.84 11.84
CA LEU A 532 -32.37 21.64 11.55
C LEU A 532 -32.52 20.56 12.63
N SER A 533 -32.72 20.95 13.88
CA SER A 533 -32.95 20.00 14.98
C SER A 533 -34.28 19.29 14.79
N GLY A 534 -34.28 17.96 14.83
CA GLY A 534 -35.49 17.14 14.88
C GLY A 534 -36.23 17.23 16.21
N LEU A 535 -35.56 17.71 17.26
CA LEU A 535 -36.15 18.02 18.57
C LEU A 535 -36.41 19.53 18.67
N LEU A 536 -37.67 19.91 18.86
CA LEU A 536 -38.12 21.29 18.98
C LEU A 536 -38.36 21.67 20.44
N PRO A 537 -38.10 22.93 20.83
CA PRO A 537 -38.38 23.39 22.18
C PRO A 537 -39.89 23.39 22.47
N ALA A 538 -40.26 22.98 23.68
CA ALA A 538 -41.66 23.00 24.13
C ALA A 538 -42.16 24.44 24.34
N ASN A 539 -43.44 24.67 24.06
CA ASN A 539 -44.14 25.93 24.36
C ASN A 539 -43.48 27.18 23.73
N ARG A 540 -42.96 27.05 22.50
CA ARG A 540 -42.31 28.16 21.78
C ARG A 540 -42.84 28.31 20.36
N ASN A 541 -42.69 29.52 19.83
CA ASN A 541 -42.83 29.78 18.41
C ASN A 541 -41.52 29.39 17.71
N VAL A 542 -41.60 28.43 16.79
CA VAL A 542 -40.47 27.92 16.02
C VAL A 542 -40.63 28.34 14.57
N GLN A 543 -39.55 28.89 14.00
CA GLN A 543 -39.50 29.29 12.60
C GLN A 543 -39.18 28.08 11.71
N PHE A 544 -39.93 27.95 10.62
CA PHE A 544 -39.72 26.97 9.58
C PHE A 544 -39.31 27.70 8.29
N LYS A 545 -38.26 27.20 7.66
CA LYS A 545 -37.75 27.64 6.37
C LYS A 545 -37.28 26.43 5.56
N LEU A 546 -38.02 26.13 4.50
CA LEU A 546 -37.80 24.94 3.67
C LEU A 546 -37.64 25.37 2.21
N LYS A 547 -36.71 24.76 1.48
CA LYS A 547 -36.59 24.94 0.03
C LYS A 547 -37.26 23.74 -0.64
N MET A 548 -38.38 24.00 -1.30
CA MET A 548 -39.18 22.99 -1.98
C MET A 548 -39.75 23.59 -3.26
N HIS A 549 -39.79 22.81 -4.32
CA HIS A 549 -40.35 23.22 -5.62
C HIS A 549 -41.46 22.25 -6.04
N GLY A 550 -42.31 22.65 -6.99
CA GLY A 550 -43.40 21.79 -7.47
C GLY A 550 -44.50 21.47 -6.46
N ILE A 551 -44.57 22.19 -5.33
CA ILE A 551 -45.58 22.02 -4.27
C ILE A 551 -46.57 23.18 -4.30
N ALA A 552 -47.87 22.89 -4.20
CA ALA A 552 -48.93 23.90 -4.22
C ALA A 552 -49.15 24.55 -2.85
N LYS A 553 -49.10 23.76 -1.76
CA LYS A 553 -49.24 24.25 -0.38
C LYS A 553 -48.35 23.45 0.57
N VAL A 554 -47.80 24.15 1.55
CA VAL A 554 -47.07 23.54 2.68
C VAL A 554 -47.68 24.04 3.97
N LEU A 555 -47.89 23.14 4.93
CA LEU A 555 -48.32 23.52 6.26
C LEU A 555 -47.58 22.71 7.33
N VAL A 556 -47.46 23.29 8.51
CA VAL A 556 -46.91 22.65 9.70
C VAL A 556 -48.07 22.31 10.62
N GLN A 557 -48.27 21.02 10.88
CA GLN A 557 -49.30 20.50 11.75
C GLN A 557 -48.71 20.26 13.14
N ALA A 558 -49.18 21.06 14.10
CA ALA A 558 -49.03 20.80 15.53
C ALA A 558 -50.45 20.57 16.09
N GLU A 559 -50.81 21.18 17.24
CA GLU A 559 -52.18 21.20 17.75
C GLU A 559 -53.10 21.94 16.77
N ASN A 560 -52.58 23.00 16.16
CA ASN A 560 -53.21 23.73 15.06
C ASN A 560 -52.40 23.56 13.76
N ALA A 561 -53.04 23.83 12.62
CA ALA A 561 -52.38 23.86 11.32
C ALA A 561 -51.86 25.27 11.00
N TYR A 562 -50.56 25.37 10.70
CA TYR A 562 -49.88 26.62 10.38
C TYR A 562 -49.42 26.62 8.92
N PRO A 563 -50.10 27.31 7.99
CA PRO A 563 -49.69 27.37 6.59
C PRO A 563 -48.38 28.15 6.45
N LEU A 564 -47.46 27.64 5.61
CA LEU A 564 -46.24 28.35 5.24
C LEU A 564 -46.49 29.22 4.00
N THR A 565 -45.78 30.33 3.94
CA THR A 565 -45.85 31.28 2.82
C THR A 565 -44.66 31.08 1.89
N GLN A 566 -44.89 31.11 0.59
CA GLN A 566 -43.82 30.96 -0.39
C GLN A 566 -43.20 32.32 -0.72
N SER A 567 -41.89 32.45 -0.53
CA SER A 567 -41.11 33.64 -0.84
C SER A 567 -39.77 33.26 -1.46
N ARG A 568 -39.48 33.77 -2.67
CA ARG A 568 -38.18 33.59 -3.36
C ARG A 568 -37.71 32.12 -3.46
N GLY A 569 -38.63 31.17 -3.64
CA GLY A 569 -38.33 29.74 -3.73
C GLY A 569 -38.21 29.01 -2.39
N TYR A 570 -38.52 29.68 -1.28
CA TYR A 570 -38.55 29.12 0.07
C TYR A 570 -39.97 29.15 0.63
N TRP A 571 -40.31 28.18 1.48
CA TRP A 571 -41.52 28.14 2.28
C TRP A 571 -41.17 28.55 3.71
N GLU A 572 -41.77 29.64 4.19
CA GLU A 572 -41.45 30.27 5.46
C GLU A 572 -42.70 30.49 6.31
N GLY A 573 -42.57 30.29 7.62
CA GLY A 573 -43.64 30.53 8.58
C GLY A 573 -43.25 30.17 10.00
N THR A 574 -44.17 30.33 10.94
CA THR A 574 -43.93 30.06 12.36
C THR A 574 -45.01 29.14 12.89
N CYS A 575 -44.60 28.14 13.66
CA CYS A 575 -45.48 27.18 14.32
C CYS A 575 -45.30 27.27 15.84
N ASN A 576 -46.40 27.26 16.58
CA ASN A 576 -46.36 27.18 18.04
C ASN A 576 -46.37 25.72 18.49
N THR A 577 -45.43 25.34 19.35
CA THR A 577 -45.25 23.96 19.85
C THR A 577 -45.97 23.66 21.16
N SER A 578 -46.81 24.57 21.67
CA SER A 578 -47.56 24.35 22.92
C SER A 578 -48.50 23.16 22.79
N GLY A 579 -48.61 22.36 23.85
CA GLY A 579 -49.54 21.22 23.93
C GLY A 579 -49.20 20.03 23.02
N CYS A 580 -48.10 20.08 22.27
CA CYS A 580 -47.76 19.08 21.25
C CYS A 580 -46.57 18.21 21.68
N ARG A 581 -46.60 16.93 21.31
CA ARG A 581 -45.45 16.02 21.43
C ARG A 581 -44.70 15.84 20.11
N GLU A 582 -45.40 16.05 19.00
CA GLU A 582 -44.88 15.85 17.65
C GLU A 582 -45.40 16.96 16.74
N VAL A 583 -44.60 17.34 15.75
CA VAL A 583 -44.95 18.34 14.73
C VAL A 583 -44.65 17.75 13.35
N PHE A 584 -45.61 17.85 12.42
CA PHE A 584 -45.48 17.30 11.08
C PHE A 584 -45.46 18.42 10.04
N VAL A 585 -44.51 18.37 9.10
CA VAL A 585 -44.61 19.17 7.88
C VAL A 585 -45.38 18.36 6.85
N MET A 586 -46.43 18.96 6.29
CA MET A 586 -47.28 18.32 5.31
C MET A 586 -47.34 19.14 4.01
N VAL A 587 -47.40 18.42 2.89
CA VAL A 587 -47.41 19.01 1.55
C VAL A 587 -48.65 18.62 0.76
N HIS A 588 -49.04 19.54 -0.12
CA HIS A 588 -50.07 19.33 -1.13
C HIS A 588 -49.44 19.49 -2.51
N GLU A 589 -49.22 18.37 -3.20
CA GLU A 589 -48.51 18.35 -4.49
C GLU A 589 -49.37 18.95 -5.63
N ASN A 590 -50.67 18.67 -5.64
CA ASN A 590 -51.57 19.11 -6.71
C ASN A 590 -52.89 19.61 -6.12
N ALA A 591 -53.33 20.79 -6.56
CA ALA A 591 -54.60 21.42 -6.13
C ALA A 591 -55.82 20.50 -6.32
N ASN A 592 -55.73 19.51 -7.21
CA ASN A 592 -56.79 18.56 -7.55
C ASN A 592 -56.82 17.30 -6.66
N HIS A 593 -55.82 17.06 -5.82
CA HIS A 593 -55.83 15.96 -4.84
C HIS A 593 -56.45 16.44 -3.52
N SER A 594 -57.15 15.58 -2.79
CA SER A 594 -57.90 15.98 -1.59
C SER A 594 -57.14 15.84 -0.27
N PHE A 595 -55.88 15.37 -0.27
CA PHE A 595 -55.16 15.03 0.95
C PHE A 595 -53.75 15.63 1.01
N TYR A 596 -53.34 15.97 2.23
CA TYR A 596 -51.96 16.34 2.55
C TYR A 596 -51.13 15.09 2.83
N SER A 597 -49.87 15.09 2.42
CA SER A 597 -48.91 14.02 2.72
C SER A 597 -47.87 14.50 3.73
N HIS A 598 -47.52 13.66 4.71
CA HIS A 598 -46.42 13.94 5.63
C HIS A 598 -45.09 13.89 4.87
N VAL A 599 -44.22 14.87 5.10
CA VAL A 599 -42.88 14.92 4.51
C VAL A 599 -41.77 14.99 5.55
N LEU A 600 -42.01 15.66 6.70
CA LEU A 600 -41.10 15.69 7.83
C LEU A 600 -41.86 15.48 9.14
N LYS A 601 -41.21 14.87 10.12
CA LYS A 601 -41.65 14.78 11.50
C LYS A 601 -40.56 15.32 12.43
N TYR A 602 -41.01 16.10 13.41
CA TYR A 602 -40.23 16.63 14.51
C TYR A 602 -40.84 16.14 15.83
N GLU A 603 -39.99 15.92 16.82
CA GLU A 603 -40.39 15.70 18.22
C GLU A 603 -40.35 17.03 18.97
N VAL A 604 -41.15 17.15 20.03
CA VAL A 604 -41.15 18.32 20.92
C VAL A 604 -40.66 17.88 22.29
N GLU A 605 -39.78 18.68 22.91
CA GLU A 605 -39.27 18.44 24.25
C GLU A 605 -40.41 18.15 25.24
N THR A 606 -40.20 17.19 26.14
CA THR A 606 -41.14 16.93 27.23
C THR A 606 -41.14 18.12 28.19
N GLN A 607 -42.33 18.62 28.51
CA GLN A 607 -42.56 19.77 29.40
C GLN A 607 -42.00 19.58 30.80
#